data_AF-A0A6J6KKH6-F1
#
_entry.id   AF-A0A6J6KKH6-F1
#
_cell.length_a   1.000
_cell.length_b   1.000
_cell.length_c   1.000
_cell.angle_alpha   90.00
_cell.angle_beta   90.00
_cell.angle_gamma   90.00
#
_symmetry.space_group_name_H-M   'P 1'
#
loop_
_entity.id
_entity.type
_entity.pdbx_description
1 polymer ?
#
loop_
_entity_poly.entity_id
_entity_poly.type
_entity_poly.pdbx_seq_one_letter_code
_entity_poly.pdbx_strand_id
1 'polypeptide(L)'
;MPIILGVDPGLTRLGVGVISHGAGRNVSLVHVEVLRTPPDDDSSARVGGMARMLAQVIDAHNPDIVALERVFAQHNVRTVMGTAQVSGVVLALAHERGIPVSLRTPSEVKAAVTGYGRANKAQVGHMVQRILGLAEMPQPADAADALALAITEAWRGVPGSVSQPGSTATPAQQAWRDAEAKARRPRLQR
;
A
#
# COMPACT_ATOMS: atom_id res chain seq x y z
N MET A 1 -9.26 18.82 0.59
CA MET A 1 -8.25 18.09 -0.22
C MET A 1 -8.36 16.65 0.20
N PRO A 2 -8.53 15.69 -0.73
CA PRO A 2 -8.69 14.28 -0.37
C PRO A 2 -7.52 13.79 0.49
N ILE A 3 -7.82 13.03 1.54
CA ILE A 3 -6.87 12.38 2.44
C ILE A 3 -6.70 10.94 1.98
N ILE A 4 -5.47 10.54 1.73
CA ILE A 4 -5.13 9.21 1.23
C ILE A 4 -4.23 8.52 2.24
N LEU A 5 -4.63 7.32 2.66
CA LEU A 5 -3.84 6.47 3.55
C LEU A 5 -3.17 5.35 2.74
N GLY A 6 -1.84 5.37 2.64
CA GLY A 6 -1.03 4.28 2.12
C GLY A 6 -0.64 3.30 3.22
N VAL A 7 -0.76 2.00 2.94
CA VAL A 7 -0.48 0.92 3.89
C VAL A 7 0.42 -0.15 3.28
N ASP A 8 1.62 -0.33 3.85
CA ASP A 8 2.56 -1.39 3.51
C ASP A 8 2.52 -2.51 4.58
N PRO A 9 1.83 -3.64 4.31
CA PRO A 9 1.49 -4.63 5.32
C PRO A 9 2.63 -5.58 5.69
N GLY A 10 2.90 -5.68 6.98
CA GLY A 10 3.75 -6.71 7.57
C GLY A 10 3.31 -7.08 8.98
N LEU A 11 3.49 -8.35 9.36
CA LEU A 11 3.06 -8.85 10.66
C LEU A 11 3.86 -8.26 11.84
N THR A 12 5.13 -7.91 11.61
CA THR A 12 6.01 -7.35 12.64
C THR A 12 6.13 -5.83 12.55
N ARG A 13 6.00 -5.28 11.33
CA ARG A 13 6.02 -3.86 11.01
C ARG A 13 4.96 -3.56 9.97
N LEU A 14 4.19 -2.51 10.18
CA LEU A 14 3.16 -2.04 9.27
C LEU A 14 3.46 -0.58 8.93
N GLY A 15 3.85 -0.32 7.68
CA GLY A 15 4.09 1.04 7.21
C GLY A 15 2.78 1.77 6.98
N VAL A 16 2.69 3.00 7.50
CA VAL A 16 1.50 3.85 7.43
C VAL A 16 1.91 5.23 6.95
N GLY A 17 1.33 5.72 5.86
CA GLY A 17 1.59 7.05 5.32
C GLY A 17 0.31 7.76 4.93
N VAL A 18 0.10 8.97 5.43
CA VAL A 18 -1.07 9.81 5.13
C VAL A 18 -0.61 11.04 4.37
N ILE A 19 -1.26 11.30 3.24
CA ILE A 19 -1.02 12.50 2.43
C ILE A 19 -2.34 13.21 2.12
N SER A 20 -2.24 14.51 1.86
CA SER A 20 -3.33 15.28 1.24
C SER A 20 -3.07 15.45 -0.25
N HIS A 21 -4.09 15.24 -1.08
CA HIS A 21 -4.01 15.43 -2.54
C HIS A 21 -4.58 16.79 -2.96
N GLY A 22 -3.76 17.60 -3.61
CA GLY A 22 -4.13 18.87 -4.21
C GLY A 22 -4.43 18.78 -5.70
N ALA A 23 -4.38 19.91 -6.40
CA ALA A 23 -4.59 19.93 -7.84
C ALA A 23 -3.46 19.20 -8.60
N GLY A 24 -3.84 18.40 -9.60
CA GLY A 24 -2.88 17.67 -10.44
C GLY A 24 -2.01 16.71 -9.63
N ARG A 25 -0.69 16.89 -9.69
CA ARG A 25 0.29 16.04 -8.99
C ARG A 25 0.70 16.58 -7.61
N ASN A 26 0.10 17.67 -7.15
CA ASN A 26 0.46 18.26 -5.86
C ASN A 26 0.00 17.35 -4.72
N VAL A 27 0.93 16.95 -3.84
CA VAL A 27 0.69 16.13 -2.67
C VAL A 27 1.49 16.70 -1.50
N SER A 28 0.98 16.55 -0.28
CA SER A 28 1.67 17.00 0.92
C SER A 28 1.59 15.94 2.01
N LEU A 29 2.67 15.79 2.77
CA LEU A 29 2.72 14.87 3.90
C LEU A 29 1.77 15.37 5.00
N VAL A 30 0.91 14.49 5.50
CA VAL A 30 0.03 14.74 6.65
C VAL A 30 0.55 13.99 7.87
N HIS A 31 0.89 12.71 7.71
CA HIS A 31 1.40 11.86 8.79
C HIS A 31 2.18 10.69 8.20
N VAL A 32 3.14 10.16 8.96
CA VAL A 32 3.82 8.92 8.62
C VAL A 32 4.32 8.24 9.88
N GLU A 33 4.09 6.94 9.97
CA GLU A 33 4.61 6.12 11.06
C GLU A 33 4.79 4.66 10.65
N VAL A 34 5.45 3.89 11.51
CA VAL A 34 5.58 2.44 11.35
C VAL A 34 5.13 1.78 12.63
N LEU A 35 3.97 1.12 12.55
CA LEU A 35 3.38 0.40 13.67
C LEU A 35 4.16 -0.90 13.89
N ARG A 36 4.40 -1.24 15.16
CA ARG A 36 5.27 -2.36 15.53
C ARG A 36 4.66 -3.18 16.65
N THR A 37 4.81 -4.48 16.56
CA THR A 37 4.45 -5.43 17.61
C THR A 37 5.70 -6.02 18.25
N PRO A 38 5.72 -6.31 19.56
CA PRO A 38 6.83 -6.98 20.25
C PRO A 38 7.32 -8.25 19.54
N PRO A 39 8.62 -8.58 19.61
CA PRO A 39 9.19 -9.79 18.99
C PRO A 39 8.70 -11.09 19.63
N ASP A 40 8.27 -11.06 20.89
CA ASP A 40 7.87 -12.25 21.64
C ASP A 40 6.36 -12.56 21.53
N ASP A 41 5.59 -11.68 20.89
CA ASP A 41 4.16 -11.88 20.66
C ASP A 41 3.91 -13.00 19.63
N ASP A 42 2.90 -13.83 19.91
CA ASP A 42 2.38 -14.79 18.94
C ASP A 42 1.60 -14.10 17.81
N SER A 43 1.30 -14.85 16.74
CA SER A 43 0.62 -14.28 15.56
C SER A 43 -0.74 -13.65 15.88
N SER A 44 -1.50 -14.20 16.83
CA SER A 44 -2.82 -13.69 17.20
C SER A 44 -2.70 -12.33 17.90
N ALA A 45 -1.79 -12.26 18.89
CA ALA A 45 -1.49 -11.03 19.61
C ALA A 45 -0.98 -9.93 18.66
N ARG A 46 -0.10 -10.28 17.71
CA ARG A 46 0.40 -9.34 16.69
C ARG A 46 -0.69 -8.80 15.80
N VAL A 47 -1.54 -9.68 15.24
CA VAL A 47 -2.65 -9.26 14.36
C VAL A 47 -3.61 -8.35 15.12
N GLY A 48 -3.98 -8.70 16.36
CA GLY A 48 -4.84 -7.87 17.20
C GLY A 48 -4.19 -6.52 17.57
N GLY A 49 -2.89 -6.50 17.85
CA GLY A 49 -2.12 -5.29 18.10
C GLY A 49 -2.11 -4.36 16.89
N MET A 50 -1.79 -4.89 15.70
CA MET A 50 -1.83 -4.14 14.44
C MET A 50 -3.22 -3.58 14.14
N ALA A 51 -4.28 -4.37 14.38
CA ALA A 51 -5.66 -3.91 14.19
C ALA A 51 -6.00 -2.70 15.06
N ARG A 52 -5.66 -2.74 16.35
CA ARG A 52 -5.94 -1.63 17.27
C ARG A 52 -5.17 -0.36 16.89
N MET A 53 -3.87 -0.48 16.62
CA MET A 53 -3.05 0.67 16.24
C MET A 53 -3.50 1.26 14.90
N LEU A 54 -3.79 0.44 13.90
CA LEU A 54 -4.28 0.91 12.60
C LEU A 54 -5.64 1.58 12.71
N ALA A 55 -6.56 1.04 13.53
CA ALA A 55 -7.85 1.68 13.77
C ALA A 55 -7.69 3.10 14.31
N GLN A 56 -6.76 3.32 15.26
CA GLN A 56 -6.46 4.65 15.80
C GLN A 56 -5.97 5.62 14.72
N VAL A 57 -5.10 5.17 13.81
CA VAL A 57 -4.64 5.98 12.67
C VAL A 57 -5.81 6.36 11.76
N ILE A 58 -6.63 5.37 11.39
CA ILE A 58 -7.77 5.61 10.49
C ILE A 58 -8.75 6.60 11.13
N ASP A 59 -9.04 6.45 12.42
CA ASP A 59 -9.96 7.32 13.16
C ASP A 59 -9.39 8.74 13.33
N ALA A 60 -8.07 8.87 13.53
CA ALA A 60 -7.40 10.16 13.67
C ALA A 60 -7.34 10.97 12.36
N HIS A 61 -7.22 10.30 11.22
CA HIS A 61 -7.02 10.97 9.93
C HIS A 61 -8.23 10.92 8.99
N ASN A 62 -9.21 10.05 9.25
CA ASN A 62 -10.43 9.87 8.46
C ASN A 62 -10.18 9.89 6.94
N PRO A 63 -9.39 8.93 6.40
CA PRO A 63 -9.00 8.97 4.99
C PRO A 63 -10.18 8.69 4.06
N ASP A 64 -10.17 9.36 2.90
CA ASP A 64 -11.17 9.16 1.84
C ASP A 64 -10.94 7.85 1.07
N ILE A 65 -9.70 7.33 1.08
CA ILE A 65 -9.31 6.08 0.42
C ILE A 65 -8.07 5.47 1.06
N VAL A 66 -8.03 4.14 1.10
CA VAL A 66 -6.85 3.37 1.49
C VAL A 66 -6.16 2.77 0.27
N ALA A 67 -4.87 3.07 0.08
CA ALA A 67 -4.00 2.45 -0.90
C ALA A 67 -3.18 1.33 -0.22
N LEU A 68 -3.52 0.08 -0.50
CA LEU A 68 -2.92 -1.09 0.14
C LEU A 68 -2.01 -1.84 -0.84
N GLU A 69 -0.81 -2.21 -0.41
CA GLU A 69 0.04 -3.09 -1.23
C GLU A 69 -0.62 -4.47 -1.41
N ARG A 70 -0.61 -4.96 -2.65
CA ARG A 70 -1.09 -6.29 -3.00
C ARG A 70 -0.09 -7.35 -2.55
N VAL A 71 -0.59 -8.34 -1.82
CA VAL A 71 0.20 -9.49 -1.37
C VAL A 71 0.42 -10.49 -2.52
N PHE A 72 1.70 -10.78 -2.84
CA PHE A 72 2.07 -11.79 -3.84
C PHE A 72 2.70 -13.03 -3.19
N ALA A 73 2.09 -14.19 -3.38
CA ALA A 73 2.53 -15.45 -2.76
C ALA A 73 3.78 -16.11 -3.40
N GLN A 74 4.24 -15.63 -4.55
CA GLN A 74 5.16 -16.41 -5.40
C GLN A 74 6.59 -16.54 -4.87
N HIS A 75 7.06 -15.69 -3.95
CA HIS A 75 8.50 -15.62 -3.63
C HIS A 75 8.85 -15.79 -2.14
N ASN A 76 7.89 -15.80 -1.21
CA ASN A 76 8.20 -15.98 0.21
C ASN A 76 7.03 -16.57 1.02
N VAL A 77 6.82 -17.88 0.87
CA VAL A 77 5.71 -18.62 1.51
C VAL A 77 5.71 -18.50 3.04
N ARG A 78 6.88 -18.30 3.66
CA ARG A 78 7.01 -18.22 5.13
C ARG A 78 6.41 -16.95 5.74
N THR A 79 6.50 -15.81 5.05
CA THR A 79 6.04 -14.52 5.59
C THR A 79 4.72 -14.05 4.98
N VAL A 80 4.35 -14.59 3.81
CA VAL A 80 3.14 -14.18 3.08
C VAL A 80 1.87 -14.30 3.92
N MET A 81 1.76 -15.34 4.77
CA MET A 81 0.57 -15.57 5.58
C MET A 81 0.36 -14.45 6.60
N GLY A 82 1.42 -14.02 7.29
CA GLY A 82 1.36 -12.92 8.25
C GLY A 82 0.99 -11.60 7.57
N THR A 83 1.59 -11.30 6.42
CA THR A 83 1.22 -10.14 5.62
C THR A 83 -0.24 -10.21 5.17
N ALA A 84 -0.71 -11.36 4.69
CA ALA A 84 -2.11 -11.54 4.26
C ALA A 84 -3.11 -11.37 5.41
N GLN A 85 -2.79 -11.84 6.62
CA GLN A 85 -3.61 -11.61 7.82
C GLN A 85 -3.74 -10.12 8.12
N VAL A 86 -2.63 -9.37 8.11
CA VAL A 86 -2.65 -7.92 8.32
C VAL A 86 -3.37 -7.19 7.18
N SER A 87 -3.19 -7.59 5.92
CA SER A 87 -3.99 -7.04 4.81
C SER A 87 -5.48 -7.29 5.00
N GLY A 88 -5.88 -8.45 5.52
CA GLY A 88 -7.27 -8.74 5.89
C GLY A 88 -7.81 -7.79 6.96
N VAL A 89 -7.01 -7.46 7.96
CA VAL A 89 -7.34 -6.44 8.98
C VAL A 89 -7.56 -5.07 8.34
N VAL A 90 -6.66 -4.64 7.45
CA VAL A 90 -6.81 -3.36 6.73
C VAL A 90 -8.14 -3.31 5.97
N LEU A 91 -8.45 -4.38 5.23
CA LEU A 91 -9.69 -4.47 4.46
C LEU A 91 -10.93 -4.44 5.35
N ALA A 92 -10.91 -5.15 6.48
CA ALA A 92 -12.03 -5.17 7.43
C ALA A 92 -12.26 -3.78 8.05
N LEU A 93 -11.21 -3.15 8.59
CA LEU A 93 -11.30 -1.84 9.24
C LEU A 93 -11.76 -0.74 8.28
N ALA A 94 -11.29 -0.78 7.03
CA ALA A 94 -11.73 0.16 6.00
C ALA A 94 -13.21 -0.05 5.64
N HIS A 95 -13.63 -1.32 5.47
CA HIS A 95 -15.02 -1.66 5.16
C HIS A 95 -15.99 -1.21 6.26
N GLU A 96 -15.65 -1.45 7.53
CA GLU A 96 -16.44 -1.01 8.69
C GLU A 96 -16.71 0.50 8.70
N ARG A 97 -15.80 1.29 8.12
CA ARG A 97 -15.87 2.75 8.05
C ARG A 97 -16.38 3.27 6.70
N GLY A 98 -16.74 2.38 5.77
CA GLY A 98 -17.17 2.74 4.43
C GLY A 98 -16.05 3.35 3.57
N ILE A 99 -14.78 3.12 3.91
CA ILE A 99 -13.63 3.68 3.19
C ILE A 99 -13.26 2.73 2.04
N PRO A 100 -13.23 3.20 0.78
CA PRO A 100 -12.81 2.37 -0.34
C PRO A 100 -11.33 1.96 -0.20
N VAL A 101 -11.01 0.74 -0.64
CA VAL A 101 -9.65 0.22 -0.67
C VAL A 101 -9.22 -0.03 -2.11
N SER A 102 -8.03 0.45 -2.44
CA SER A 102 -7.38 0.31 -3.73
C SER A 102 -6.10 -0.50 -3.59
N LEU A 103 -6.00 -1.59 -4.35
CA LEU A 103 -4.84 -2.50 -4.30
C LEU A 103 -3.79 -2.10 -5.34
N ARG A 104 -2.53 -2.02 -4.89
CA ARG A 104 -1.39 -1.63 -5.73
C ARG A 104 -0.29 -2.68 -5.76
N THR A 105 0.24 -2.92 -6.95
CA THR A 105 1.38 -3.81 -7.16
C THR A 105 2.69 -3.03 -6.99
N PRO A 106 3.79 -3.68 -6.57
CA PRO A 106 5.09 -3.01 -6.47
C PRO A 106 5.54 -2.34 -7.77
N SER A 107 5.20 -2.93 -8.92
CA SER A 107 5.53 -2.36 -10.24
C SER A 107 4.74 -1.09 -10.55
N GLU A 108 3.47 -1.00 -10.16
CA GLU A 108 2.68 0.23 -10.30
C GLU A 108 3.26 1.35 -9.44
N VAL A 109 3.63 1.04 -8.20
CA VAL A 109 4.24 2.01 -7.28
C VAL A 109 5.53 2.56 -7.85
N LYS A 110 6.43 1.66 -8.28
CA LYS A 110 7.70 2.05 -8.92
C LYS A 110 7.47 2.91 -10.16
N ALA A 111 6.54 2.53 -11.04
CA ALA A 111 6.25 3.27 -12.25
C ALA A 111 5.68 4.66 -11.96
N ALA A 112 4.75 4.78 -11.02
CA ALA A 112 4.12 6.05 -10.67
C ALA A 112 5.11 7.03 -10.02
N VAL A 113 5.92 6.54 -9.08
CA VAL A 113 6.81 7.39 -8.27
C VAL A 113 8.09 7.75 -9.02
N THR A 114 8.67 6.80 -9.77
CA THR A 114 9.98 6.99 -10.41
C THR A 114 9.93 7.19 -11.92
N GLY A 115 8.78 6.93 -12.57
CA GLY A 115 8.67 6.86 -14.02
C GLY A 115 9.12 5.52 -14.62
N TYR A 116 9.69 4.61 -13.82
CA TYR A 116 10.24 3.34 -14.29
C TYR A 116 9.87 2.16 -13.39
N GLY A 117 9.10 1.19 -13.92
CA GLY A 117 8.56 0.06 -13.13
C GLY A 117 9.60 -0.91 -12.55
N ARG A 118 10.88 -0.82 -12.94
CA ARG A 118 11.97 -1.65 -12.42
C ARG A 118 12.92 -0.91 -11.48
N ALA A 119 12.54 0.28 -11.00
CA ALA A 119 13.34 1.01 -10.02
C ALA A 119 13.60 0.18 -8.75
N ASN A 120 14.75 0.42 -8.12
CA ASN A 120 15.13 -0.19 -6.85
C ASN A 120 14.48 0.56 -5.65
N LYS A 121 14.48 -0.06 -4.46
CA LYS A 121 13.81 0.52 -3.27
C LYS A 121 14.41 1.87 -2.85
N ALA A 122 15.74 2.03 -2.94
CA ALA A 122 16.40 3.29 -2.61
C ALA A 122 15.96 4.44 -3.55
N GLN A 123 15.83 4.15 -4.85
CA GLN A 123 15.32 5.12 -5.83
C GLN A 123 13.88 5.54 -5.52
N VAL A 124 13.01 4.61 -5.11
CA VAL A 124 11.64 4.93 -4.68
C VAL A 124 11.67 5.85 -3.47
N GLY A 125 12.47 5.54 -2.44
CA GLY A 125 12.59 6.37 -1.24
C GLY A 125 13.08 7.80 -1.51
N HIS A 126 14.11 7.96 -2.35
CA HIS A 126 14.58 9.29 -2.76
C HIS A 126 13.53 10.08 -3.55
N MET A 127 12.75 9.42 -4.39
CA MET A 127 11.66 10.08 -5.11
C MET A 127 10.53 10.49 -4.17
N VAL A 128 10.16 9.65 -3.19
CA VAL A 128 9.19 10.02 -2.15
C VAL A 128 9.64 11.27 -1.39
N GLN A 129 10.91 11.30 -0.95
CA GLN A 129 11.51 12.47 -0.30
C GLN A 129 11.34 13.73 -1.17
N ARG A 130 11.73 13.65 -2.44
CA ARG A 130 11.66 14.78 -3.39
C ARG A 130 10.22 15.23 -3.65
N ILE A 131 9.29 14.30 -3.80
CA ILE A 131 7.89 14.57 -4.12
C ILE A 131 7.20 15.30 -2.96
N LEU A 132 7.48 14.87 -1.73
CA LEU A 132 6.89 15.45 -0.52
C LEU A 132 7.71 16.63 0.05
N GLY A 133 8.84 16.99 -0.57
CA GLY A 133 9.70 18.09 -0.11
C GLY A 133 10.35 17.84 1.25
N LEU A 134 10.69 16.59 1.57
CA LEU A 134 11.24 16.22 2.88
C LEU A 134 12.74 16.49 2.94
N ALA A 135 13.22 16.98 4.09
CA ALA A 135 14.65 17.22 4.32
C ALA A 135 15.47 15.93 4.22
N GLU A 136 14.90 14.82 4.69
CA GLU A 136 15.54 13.51 4.71
C GLU A 136 14.61 12.42 4.18
N MET A 137 15.20 11.31 3.75
CA MET A 137 14.42 10.15 3.28
C MET A 137 13.65 9.54 4.46
N PRO A 138 12.33 9.27 4.32
CA PRO A 138 11.56 8.60 5.37
C PRO A 138 12.21 7.29 5.81
N GLN A 139 12.40 7.14 7.12
CA GLN A 139 12.93 5.93 7.73
C GLN A 139 11.94 5.38 8.76
N PRO A 140 11.84 4.04 8.92
CA PRO A 140 12.52 3.01 8.13
C PRO A 140 11.91 2.86 6.72
N ALA A 141 12.43 1.93 5.90
CA ALA A 141 11.96 1.71 4.53
C ALA A 141 10.43 1.50 4.42
N ASP A 142 9.80 0.87 5.41
CA ASP A 142 8.34 0.63 5.44
C ASP A 142 7.56 1.98 5.43
N ALA A 143 8.12 3.07 5.98
CA ALA A 143 7.53 4.41 5.93
C ALA A 143 7.56 4.99 4.50
N ALA A 144 8.68 4.82 3.80
CA ALA A 144 8.82 5.27 2.42
C ALA A 144 7.91 4.46 1.48
N ASP A 145 7.81 3.15 1.68
CA ASP A 145 6.96 2.26 0.89
C ASP A 145 5.46 2.63 1.09
N ALA A 146 5.02 2.93 2.31
CA ALA A 146 3.67 3.39 2.61
C ALA A 146 3.33 4.75 1.95
N LEU A 147 4.23 5.73 2.03
CA LEU A 147 4.05 7.01 1.35
C LEU A 147 4.04 6.86 -0.18
N ALA A 148 4.86 5.97 -0.73
CA ALA A 148 4.88 5.69 -2.16
C ALA A 148 3.52 5.12 -2.65
N LEU A 149 2.87 4.26 -1.86
CA LEU A 149 1.52 3.76 -2.15
C LEU A 149 0.49 4.89 -2.18
N ALA A 150 0.51 5.77 -1.18
CA ALA A 150 -0.40 6.91 -1.12
C ALA A 150 -0.24 7.86 -2.33
N ILE A 151 1.02 8.18 -2.68
CA ILE A 151 1.34 9.00 -3.86
C ILE A 151 0.86 8.34 -5.15
N THR A 152 1.05 7.02 -5.27
CA THR A 152 0.61 6.24 -6.43
C THR A 152 -0.89 6.33 -6.62
N GLU A 153 -1.66 6.29 -5.53
CA GLU A 153 -3.11 6.48 -5.58
C GLU A 153 -3.50 7.92 -5.95
N ALA A 154 -2.86 8.92 -5.35
CA ALA A 154 -3.13 10.34 -5.64
C ALA A 154 -2.96 10.70 -7.12
N TRP A 155 -1.95 10.11 -7.77
CA TRP A 155 -1.64 10.43 -9.16
C TRP A 155 -2.42 9.61 -10.18
N ARG A 156 -3.33 8.73 -9.74
CA ARG A 156 -4.13 7.91 -10.63
C ARG A 156 -5.03 8.78 -11.51
N GLY A 157 -4.84 8.68 -12.83
CA GLY A 157 -5.67 9.39 -13.82
C GLY A 157 -5.34 10.88 -13.97
N VAL A 158 -4.27 11.37 -13.34
CA VAL A 158 -3.80 12.74 -13.50
C VAL A 158 -3.03 12.87 -14.83
N PRO A 159 -3.37 13.81 -15.75
CA PRO A 159 -2.62 14.02 -16.97
C PRO A 159 -1.13 14.30 -16.70
N GLY A 160 -0.22 13.61 -17.40
CA GLY A 160 1.23 13.75 -17.19
C GLY A 160 1.78 13.05 -15.94
N SER A 161 0.95 12.42 -15.11
CA SER A 161 1.40 11.21 -14.39
C SER A 161 1.66 10.11 -15.42
N VAL A 162 2.38 9.04 -15.06
CA VAL A 162 2.41 7.83 -15.90
C VAL A 162 1.00 7.23 -15.88
N SER A 163 0.11 7.85 -16.65
CA SER A 163 -1.16 7.30 -17.10
C SER A 163 -0.79 5.98 -17.73
N GLN A 164 -1.48 4.91 -17.32
CA GLN A 164 -1.19 3.55 -17.78
C GLN A 164 -0.67 3.57 -19.22
N PRO A 165 0.55 3.05 -19.50
CA PRO A 165 0.94 2.84 -20.88
C PRO A 165 -0.17 1.98 -21.50
N GLY A 166 -0.65 2.41 -22.67
CA GLY A 166 -1.85 1.87 -23.30
C GLY A 166 -1.95 0.35 -23.21
N SER A 167 -3.14 -0.12 -22.83
CA SER A 167 -3.71 -1.47 -23.03
C SER A 167 -2.90 -2.70 -22.58
N THR A 168 -1.69 -2.59 -22.06
CA THR A 168 -0.86 -3.74 -21.66
C THR A 168 -0.59 -3.71 -20.17
N ALA A 169 -1.36 -4.51 -19.43
CA ALA A 169 -1.15 -4.76 -18.02
C ALA A 169 0.31 -5.19 -17.76
N THR A 170 0.92 -4.65 -16.70
CA THR A 170 2.24 -5.11 -16.23
C THR A 170 2.22 -6.61 -15.96
N PRO A 171 3.36 -7.33 -16.05
CA PRO A 171 3.40 -8.76 -15.76
C PRO A 171 2.81 -9.13 -14.39
N ALA A 172 2.99 -8.28 -13.37
CA ALA A 172 2.40 -8.47 -12.05
C ALA A 172 0.87 -8.32 -12.04
N GLN A 173 0.32 -7.38 -12.81
CA GLN A 173 -1.13 -7.23 -12.99
C GLN A 173 -1.72 -8.42 -13.77
N GLN A 174 -1.03 -8.91 -14.80
CA GLN A 174 -1.44 -10.09 -15.57
C GLN A 174 -1.48 -11.33 -14.68
N ALA A 175 -0.38 -11.63 -13.97
CA ALA A 175 -0.30 -12.77 -13.07
C ALA A 175 -1.39 -12.75 -11.98
N TRP A 176 -1.75 -11.56 -11.48
CA TRP A 176 -2.87 -11.42 -10.55
C TRP A 176 -4.23 -11.69 -11.19
N ARG A 177 -4.52 -11.08 -12.35
CA ARG A 177 -5.78 -11.30 -13.06
C ARG A 177 -5.97 -12.78 -13.38
N ASP A 178 -4.90 -13.46 -13.78
CA ASP A 178 -4.92 -14.90 -14.02
C ASP A 178 -5.19 -15.70 -12.73
N ALA A 179 -4.60 -15.29 -11.60
CA ALA A 179 -4.85 -15.91 -10.30
C ALA A 179 -6.29 -15.72 -9.82
N GLU A 180 -6.85 -14.51 -9.92
CA GLU A 180 -8.25 -14.22 -9.59
C GLU A 180 -9.22 -14.98 -10.51
N ALA A 181 -8.95 -15.01 -11.81
CA ALA A 181 -9.76 -15.75 -12.77
C ALA A 181 -9.77 -17.26 -12.47
N LYS A 182 -8.63 -17.83 -12.07
CA LYS A 182 -8.54 -19.22 -11.62
C LYS A 182 -9.31 -19.45 -10.31
N ALA A 183 -9.24 -18.52 -9.36
CA ALA A 183 -9.95 -18.63 -8.08
C ALA A 183 -11.48 -18.50 -8.23
N ARG A 184 -11.96 -17.73 -9.21
CA ARG A 184 -13.39 -17.56 -9.53
C ARG A 184 -14.00 -18.73 -10.29
N ARG A 185 -13.21 -19.65 -10.85
CA ARG A 185 -13.76 -20.84 -11.50
C ARG A 185 -14.46 -21.72 -10.45
N PRO A 186 -15.75 -22.06 -10.62
CA PRO A 186 -16.44 -22.93 -9.69
C PRO A 186 -15.68 -24.26 -9.60
N ARG A 187 -15.39 -24.72 -8.37
CA ARG A 187 -14.94 -26.09 -8.16
C ARG A 187 -16.06 -26.98 -8.68
N LEU A 188 -15.82 -27.69 -9.79
CA LEU A 188 -16.70 -28.75 -10.27
C LEU A 188 -17.00 -29.65 -9.07
N GLN A 189 -18.27 -29.74 -8.70
CA GLN A 189 -18.75 -30.65 -7.67
C GLN A 189 -18.29 -32.07 -8.05
N ARG A 190 -17.58 -32.72 -7.13
CA ARG A 190 -17.17 -34.13 -7.29
C ARG A 190 -18.40 -35.03 -7.16
#